data_AF-A0A6I8NZ01-F1
#
_entry.id   AF-A0A6I8NZ01-F1
#
_cell.length_a   1.000
_cell.length_b   1.000
_cell.length_c   1.000
_cell.angle_alpha   90.00
_cell.angle_beta   90.00
_cell.angle_gamma   90.00
#
_symmetry.space_group_name_H-M   'P 1'
#
loop_
_entity.id
_entity.type
_entity.pdbx_description
1 polymer ?
#
loop_
_entity_poly.entity_id
_entity_poly.type
_entity_poly.pdbx_seq_one_letter_code
_entity_poly.pdbx_strand_id
1 'polypeptide(L)'
;MTTLRPFTCDDLFRFNNINLDPLTETYGIPFYLQYLAHWPEYFIVAEAPGGELMGYIMGKAEGSVAREEWHGHVTALSVAPEFRRLGLAAKLMELLEEISERYEESAVQGYG
;
A
#
# COMPACT_ATOMS: atom_id res chain seq x y z
N MET A 1 7.18 -18.71 -4.59
CA MET A 1 7.83 -17.40 -4.44
C MET A 1 6.80 -16.39 -3.91
N THR A 2 7.18 -15.41 -3.11
CA THR A 2 6.28 -14.32 -2.69
C THR A 2 5.90 -13.46 -3.90
N THR A 3 4.62 -13.12 -4.01
CA THR A 3 4.08 -12.29 -5.09
C THR A 3 3.63 -10.95 -4.52
N LEU A 4 4.07 -9.84 -5.13
CA LEU A 4 3.51 -8.51 -4.87
C LEU A 4 2.42 -8.25 -5.89
N ARG A 5 1.24 -7.82 -5.43
CA ARG A 5 0.11 -7.51 -6.30
C ARG A 5 -0.76 -6.39 -5.73
N PRO A 6 -1.59 -5.73 -6.56
CA PRO A 6 -2.60 -4.80 -6.06
C PRO A 6 -3.48 -5.45 -5.00
N PHE A 7 -3.83 -4.66 -3.98
CA PHE A 7 -4.81 -5.05 -2.98
C PHE A 7 -6.21 -5.02 -3.61
N THR A 8 -7.03 -5.99 -3.25
CA THR A 8 -8.40 -6.14 -3.78
C THR A 8 -9.42 -6.10 -2.65
N CYS A 9 -10.68 -5.83 -2.96
CA CYS A 9 -11.73 -5.82 -1.94
C CYS A 9 -11.85 -7.16 -1.20
N ASP A 10 -11.60 -8.29 -1.86
CA ASP A 10 -11.60 -9.63 -1.26
C ASP A 10 -10.53 -9.81 -0.17
N ASP A 11 -9.43 -9.04 -0.23
CA ASP A 11 -8.35 -9.13 0.75
C ASP A 11 -8.78 -8.60 2.13
N LEU A 12 -9.80 -7.72 2.20
CA LEU A 12 -10.37 -7.24 3.45
C LEU A 12 -10.93 -8.36 4.34
N PHE A 13 -11.31 -9.49 3.73
CA PHE A 13 -11.81 -10.65 4.47
C PHE A 13 -10.69 -11.62 4.89
N ARG A 14 -9.45 -11.40 4.43
CA ARG A 14 -8.33 -12.35 4.54
C ARG A 14 -7.15 -11.80 5.34
N PHE A 15 -7.00 -10.48 5.42
CA PHE A 15 -5.84 -9.82 6.05
C PHE A 15 -5.91 -9.69 7.58
N ASN A 16 -6.89 -10.31 8.24
CA ASN A 16 -7.07 -10.24 9.70
C ASN A 16 -5.81 -10.64 10.47
N ASN A 17 -5.06 -11.64 10.01
CA ASN A 17 -3.82 -12.04 10.69
C ASN A 17 -2.79 -10.89 10.74
N ILE A 18 -2.75 -10.06 9.70
CA ILE A 18 -1.89 -8.86 9.65
C ILE A 18 -2.45 -7.74 10.54
N ASN A 19 -3.77 -7.56 10.53
CA ASN A 19 -4.45 -6.49 11.28
C ASN A 19 -4.61 -6.77 12.78
N LEU A 20 -4.55 -8.03 13.21
CA LEU A 20 -4.55 -8.39 14.64
C LEU A 20 -3.18 -8.21 15.30
N ASP A 21 -2.16 -7.82 14.53
CA ASP A 21 -0.89 -7.44 15.11
C ASP A 21 -1.03 -6.17 15.97
N PRO A 22 -0.51 -6.15 17.20
CA PRO A 22 -0.64 -5.00 18.10
C PRO A 22 -0.05 -3.69 17.57
N LEU A 23 0.85 -3.74 16.59
CA LEU A 23 1.50 -2.58 15.98
C LEU A 23 0.79 -2.12 14.70
N THR A 24 -0.24 -2.84 14.25
CA THR A 24 -1.02 -2.47 13.07
C THR A 24 -2.14 -1.52 13.47
N GLU A 25 -2.11 -0.30 12.95
CA GLU A 25 -3.27 0.58 13.05
C GLU A 25 -4.38 0.07 12.12
N THR A 26 -5.58 -0.11 12.67
CA THR A 26 -6.72 -0.68 11.95
C THR A 26 -7.81 0.37 11.77
N TYR A 27 -8.48 0.33 10.62
CA TYR A 27 -9.53 1.26 10.26
C TYR A 27 -10.85 0.54 9.96
N GLY A 28 -11.95 1.28 9.90
CA GLY A 28 -13.22 0.72 9.41
C GLY A 28 -13.15 0.38 7.92
N ILE A 29 -13.93 -0.61 7.48
CA ILE A 29 -14.04 -1.01 6.06
C ILE A 29 -14.22 0.19 5.10
N PRO A 30 -15.06 1.21 5.38
CA PRO A 30 -15.22 2.36 4.48
C PRO A 30 -13.92 3.10 4.19
N PHE A 31 -12.98 3.14 5.13
CA PHE A 31 -11.69 3.82 4.97
C PHE A 31 -10.79 3.09 3.98
N TYR A 32 -10.68 1.75 4.10
CA TYR A 32 -9.95 0.94 3.13
C TYR A 32 -10.55 1.02 1.72
N LEU A 33 -11.89 0.97 1.62
CA LEU A 33 -12.59 1.09 0.34
C LEU A 33 -12.42 2.45 -0.30
N GLN A 34 -12.40 3.53 0.50
CA GLN A 34 -12.12 4.88 -0.01
C GLN A 34 -10.73 4.94 -0.66
N TYR A 35 -9.71 4.37 -0.02
CA TYR A 35 -8.37 4.34 -0.59
C TYR A 35 -8.29 3.50 -1.86
N LEU A 36 -8.91 2.32 -1.88
CA LEU A 36 -9.00 1.51 -3.09
C LEU A 36 -9.67 2.26 -4.25
N ALA A 37 -10.66 3.11 -3.96
CA ALA A 37 -11.35 3.88 -4.99
C ALA A 37 -10.54 5.08 -5.51
N HIS A 38 -9.70 5.70 -4.68
CA HIS A 38 -8.99 6.94 -5.03
C HIS A 38 -7.52 6.72 -5.43
N TRP A 39 -6.86 5.75 -4.81
CA TRP A 39 -5.43 5.44 -5.00
C TRP A 39 -5.19 3.92 -5.06
N PRO A 40 -5.84 3.18 -5.99
CA PRO A 40 -5.67 1.73 -6.08
C PRO A 40 -4.22 1.29 -6.30
N GLU A 41 -3.41 2.13 -6.95
CA GLU A 41 -1.98 1.88 -7.18
C GLU A 41 -1.18 1.93 -5.88
N TYR A 42 -1.57 2.77 -4.92
CA TYR A 42 -0.89 2.92 -3.63
C TYR A 42 -1.28 1.85 -2.61
N PHE A 43 -2.07 0.86 -3.01
CA PHE A 43 -2.52 -0.21 -2.12
C PHE A 43 -2.06 -1.57 -2.64
N ILE A 44 -1.07 -2.15 -1.97
CA ILE A 44 -0.36 -3.35 -2.42
C ILE A 44 -0.26 -4.36 -1.30
N VAL A 45 -0.36 -5.63 -1.67
CA VAL A 45 -0.22 -6.75 -0.75
C VAL A 45 0.91 -7.68 -1.20
N ALA A 46 1.61 -8.25 -0.23
CA ALA A 46 2.53 -9.36 -0.40
C ALA A 46 1.80 -10.67 -0.08
N GLU A 47 1.80 -11.60 -1.02
CA GLU A 47 1.13 -12.90 -0.91
C GLU A 47 2.15 -14.04 -0.95
N ALA A 48 1.99 -15.00 -0.04
CA ALA A 48 2.79 -16.22 0.02
C ALA A 48 2.39 -17.18 -1.12
N PRO A 49 3.24 -18.15 -1.48
CA PRO A 49 2.91 -19.13 -2.53
C PRO A 49 1.64 -19.96 -2.25
N GLY A 50 1.28 -20.11 -0.98
CA GLY A 50 0.06 -20.80 -0.54
C GLY A 50 -1.19 -19.91 -0.52
N GLY A 51 -1.09 -18.67 -1.00
CA GLY A 51 -2.19 -17.71 -1.04
C GLY A 51 -2.38 -16.89 0.23
N GLU A 52 -1.61 -17.14 1.28
CA GLU A 52 -1.69 -16.41 2.54
C GLU A 52 -1.16 -14.97 2.40
N LEU A 53 -1.87 -14.00 2.95
CA LEU A 53 -1.42 -12.62 2.94
C LEU A 53 -0.32 -12.44 3.99
N MET A 54 0.84 -11.96 3.54
CA MET A 54 2.03 -11.82 4.38
C MET A 54 2.15 -10.42 4.98
N GLY A 55 1.69 -9.41 4.25
CA GLY A 55 1.75 -8.00 4.65
C GLY A 55 1.17 -7.10 3.57
N TYR A 56 0.87 -5.85 3.91
CA TYR A 56 0.37 -4.86 2.95
C TYR A 56 0.98 -3.49 3.23
N ILE A 57 0.95 -2.65 2.19
CA ILE A 57 1.18 -1.22 2.29
C ILE A 57 -0.01 -0.49 1.69
N MET A 58 -0.43 0.58 2.34
CA MET A 58 -1.54 1.42 1.97
C MET A 58 -1.07 2.86 2.06
N GLY A 59 -1.19 3.60 0.96
CA GLY A 59 -0.83 5.00 0.90
C GLY A 59 -1.78 5.82 0.04
N LYS A 60 -1.46 7.10 -0.11
CA LYS A 60 -2.18 8.07 -0.95
C LYS A 60 -1.21 9.11 -1.50
N ALA A 61 -1.60 9.74 -2.60
CA ALA A 61 -0.93 10.95 -3.07
C ALA A 61 -1.53 12.18 -2.38
N GLU A 62 -0.68 13.07 -1.87
CA GLU A 62 -1.06 14.34 -1.23
C GLU A 62 -0.29 15.53 -1.83
N GLY A 63 -0.77 16.73 -1.56
CA GLY A 63 -0.16 17.97 -2.05
C GLY A 63 -0.62 18.39 -3.45
N SER A 64 0.02 19.44 -3.97
CA SER A 64 -0.27 20.03 -5.28
C SER A 64 1.01 20.13 -6.10
N VAL A 65 0.97 19.60 -7.32
CA VAL A 65 2.07 19.72 -8.28
C VAL A 65 2.35 21.19 -8.59
N ALA A 66 1.32 22.01 -8.74
CA ALA A 66 1.46 23.44 -9.02
C ALA A 66 2.14 24.24 -7.89
N ARG A 67 2.23 23.68 -6.69
CA ARG A 67 2.90 24.30 -5.54
C ARG A 67 4.23 23.63 -5.17
N GLU A 68 4.67 22.63 -5.95
CA GLU A 68 5.87 21.83 -5.64
C GLU A 68 5.79 21.17 -4.25
N GLU A 69 4.57 20.87 -3.79
CA GLU A 69 4.29 20.27 -2.46
C GLU A 69 3.83 18.82 -2.60
N TRP A 70 3.94 18.23 -3.79
CA TRP A 70 3.46 16.89 -4.06
C TRP A 70 4.30 15.84 -3.31
N HIS A 71 3.64 14.85 -2.70
CA HIS A 71 4.31 13.74 -2.04
C HIS A 71 3.40 12.51 -1.87
N GLY A 72 4.01 11.33 -1.83
CA GLY A 72 3.36 10.11 -1.37
C GLY A 72 3.26 10.05 0.16
N HIS A 73 2.13 9.59 0.68
CA HIS A 73 1.88 9.42 2.11
C HIS A 73 1.62 7.96 2.45
N VAL A 74 2.46 7.35 3.29
CA VAL A 74 2.23 6.01 3.84
C VAL A 74 1.18 6.11 4.95
N THR A 75 0.02 5.49 4.75
CA THR A 75 -1.05 5.44 5.76
C THR A 75 -0.88 4.24 6.68
N ALA A 76 -0.60 3.06 6.11
CA ALA A 76 -0.33 1.86 6.90
C ALA A 76 0.69 0.96 6.18
N LEU A 77 1.60 0.37 6.96
CA LEU A 77 2.53 -0.65 6.52
C LEU A 77 2.62 -1.71 7.60
N SER A 78 2.24 -2.94 7.28
CA SER A 78 2.22 -4.03 8.25
C SER A 78 2.59 -5.35 7.61
N VAL A 79 3.39 -6.14 8.35
CA VAL A 79 3.80 -7.49 7.98
C VAL A 79 3.50 -8.41 9.15
N ALA A 80 2.78 -9.50 8.88
CA ALA A 80 2.40 -10.47 9.89
C ALA A 80 3.65 -11.08 10.56
N PRO A 81 3.63 -11.33 11.88
CA PRO A 81 4.80 -11.72 12.67
C PRO A 81 5.69 -12.82 12.08
N GLU A 82 5.08 -13.88 11.57
CA GLU A 82 5.70 -15.07 10.99
C GLU A 82 6.43 -14.80 9.67
N PHE A 83 6.13 -13.68 8.99
CA PHE A 83 6.75 -13.27 7.73
C PHE A 83 7.74 -12.11 7.88
N ARG A 84 8.03 -11.69 9.12
CA ARG A 84 9.02 -10.63 9.39
C ARG A 84 10.44 -11.09 9.10
N ARG A 85 11.35 -10.12 8.98
CA ARG A 85 12.79 -10.33 8.70
C ARG A 85 13.10 -10.94 7.33
N LEU A 86 12.11 -10.99 6.43
CA LEU A 86 12.24 -11.43 5.04
C LEU A 86 12.45 -10.26 4.05
N GLY A 87 12.56 -9.03 4.54
CA GLY A 87 12.70 -7.83 3.69
C GLY A 87 11.40 -7.37 3.01
N LEU A 88 10.24 -7.91 3.39
CA LEU A 88 8.95 -7.56 2.77
C LEU A 88 8.58 -6.09 2.95
N ALA A 89 8.75 -5.54 4.16
CA ALA A 89 8.45 -4.14 4.42
C ALA A 89 9.30 -3.19 3.56
N ALA A 90 10.58 -3.51 3.37
CA ALA A 90 11.47 -2.74 2.51
C ALA A 90 10.97 -2.76 1.04
N LYS A 91 10.68 -3.95 0.51
CA LYS A 91 10.13 -4.11 -0.85
C LYS A 91 8.80 -3.39 -1.06
N LEU A 92 7.92 -3.41 -0.06
CA LEU A 92 6.63 -2.70 -0.13
C LEU A 92 6.84 -1.18 -0.13
N MET A 93 7.78 -0.66 0.66
CA MET A 93 8.15 0.76 0.68
C MET A 93 8.77 1.20 -0.64
N GLU A 94 9.77 0.46 -1.15
CA GLU A 94 10.42 0.72 -2.44
C GLU A 94 9.37 0.85 -3.56
N LEU A 95 8.39 -0.06 -3.59
CA LEU A 95 7.35 -0.04 -4.61
C LEU A 95 6.39 1.16 -4.47
N LEU A 96 6.07 1.57 -3.24
CA LEU A 96 5.23 2.76 -3.01
C LEU A 96 5.97 4.05 -3.39
N GLU A 97 7.29 4.10 -3.15
CA GLU A 97 8.16 5.19 -3.57
C GLU A 97 8.22 5.28 -5.10
N GLU A 98 8.46 4.17 -5.80
CA GLU A 98 8.44 4.12 -7.27
C GLU A 98 7.08 4.57 -7.86
N ILE A 99 5.97 4.17 -7.23
CA ILE A 99 4.63 4.60 -7.64
C ILE A 99 4.47 6.10 -7.43
N SER A 100 5.02 6.61 -6.34
CA SER A 100 4.96 8.02 -6.01
C SER A 100 5.68 8.87 -7.06
N GLU A 101 6.93 8.56 -7.35
CA GLU A 101 7.72 9.29 -8.35
C GLU A 101 7.04 9.29 -9.73
N ARG A 102 6.52 8.14 -10.19
CA ARG A 102 5.79 8.08 -11.46
C ARG A 102 4.51 8.92 -11.48
N TYR A 103 3.80 8.98 -10.36
CA TYR A 103 2.56 9.74 -10.28
C TYR A 103 2.84 11.25 -10.38
N GLU A 104 3.90 11.73 -9.73
CA GLU A 104 4.39 13.10 -9.87
C GLU A 104 4.70 13.45 -11.34
N GLU A 105 5.50 12.61 -12.02
CA GLU A 105 5.86 12.79 -13.42
C GLU A 105 4.63 12.87 -14.34
N SER A 106 3.66 11.97 -14.14
CA SER A 106 2.43 11.94 -14.93
C SER A 106 1.56 13.17 -14.69
N ALA A 107 1.52 13.67 -13.46
CA ALA A 107 0.76 14.86 -13.10
C ALA A 107 1.43 16.15 -13.61
N VAL A 108 2.76 16.16 -13.77
CA VAL A 108 3.49 17.26 -14.42
C VAL A 108 3.28 17.26 -15.94
N GLN A 109 3.31 16.09 -16.59
CA GLN A 109 3.17 15.98 -18.05
C GLN A 109 1.75 16.26 -18.57
N GLY A 110 0.71 16.07 -17.74
CA GLY A 110 -0.69 16.37 -18.10
C GLY A 110 -1.03 17.87 -18.23
N TYR A 111 -0.10 18.77 -17.91
CA TYR A 111 -0.25 20.23 -18.04
C TYR A 111 0.61 20.86 -19.17
N GLY A 112 1.14 20.03 -20.09
CA GLY A 112 1.89 20.46 -21.28
C GLY A 112 1.04 20.63 -22.53
#